data_AF-A0A1G9B2C3-F1
#
_entry.id   AF-A0A1G9B2C3-F1
#
_cell.length_a   1.000
_cell.length_b   1.000
_cell.length_c   1.000
_cell.angle_alpha   90.00
_cell.angle_beta   90.00
_cell.angle_gamma   90.00
#
_symmetry.space_group_name_H-M   'P 1'
#
loop_
_entity.id
_entity.type
_entity.pdbx_description
1 polymer ?
#
loop_
_entity_poly.entity_id
_entity_poly.type
_entity_poly.pdbx_seq_one_letter_code
_entity_poly.pdbx_strand_id
1 'polypeptide(L)' 'MANRTIRAQRLVALFALGCLLFGFPLLSLFNGGGTLFGIPLLFAYLFGAWALLIVLMLLVVERSG' A
#
# COMPACT_ATOMS: atom_id res chain seq x y z
N MET A 1 -13.46 -22.31 -13.52
CA MET A 1 -13.64 -21.77 -12.15
C MET A 1 -12.35 -21.21 -11.51
N ALA A 2 -11.14 -21.58 -11.93
CA ALA A 2 -9.87 -21.15 -11.33
C ALA A 2 -9.51 -19.63 -11.48
N ASN A 3 -10.17 -18.88 -12.36
CA ASN A 3 -9.82 -17.47 -12.61
C ASN A 3 -10.37 -16.51 -11.52
N ARG A 4 -11.44 -16.90 -10.82
CA ARG A 4 -12.05 -16.05 -9.78
C ARG A 4 -11.22 -15.99 -8.50
N THR A 5 -10.56 -17.09 -8.15
CA THR A 5 -9.65 -17.18 -7.00
C THR A 5 -8.40 -16.34 -7.19
N ILE A 6 -7.84 -16.24 -8.41
CA ILE A 6 -6.68 -15.38 -8.70
C ILE A 6 -7.02 -13.90 -8.52
N ARG A 7 -8.19 -13.44 -9.02
CA ARG A 7 -8.66 -12.06 -8.80
C ARG A 7 -8.89 -11.77 -7.32
N ALA A 8 -9.54 -12.68 -6.60
CA ALA A 8 -9.76 -12.55 -5.16
C ALA A 8 -8.45 -12.53 -4.37
N GLN A 9 -7.48 -13.41 -4.69
CA GLN A 9 -6.15 -13.40 -4.08
C GLN A 9 -5.41 -12.09 -4.31
N ARG A 10 -5.47 -11.51 -5.52
CA ARG A 10 -4.85 -10.21 -5.78
C ARG A 10 -5.49 -9.11 -4.95
N LEU A 11 -6.82 -9.07 -4.84
CA LEU A 11 -7.53 -8.11 -3.99
C LEU A 11 -7.18 -8.29 -2.51
N VAL A 12 -7.09 -9.52 -2.01
CA VAL A 12 -6.70 -9.81 -0.62
C VAL A 12 -5.24 -9.44 -0.38
N ALA A 13 -4.34 -9.73 -1.32
CA ALA A 13 -2.93 -9.33 -1.21
C ALA A 13 -2.78 -7.80 -1.22
N LEU A 14 -3.55 -7.09 -2.05
CA LEU A 14 -3.61 -5.63 -2.07
C LEU A 14 -4.15 -5.06 -0.76
N PHE A 15 -5.21 -5.66 -0.24
CA PHE A 15 -5.81 -5.25 1.02
C PHE A 15 -4.86 -5.51 2.19
N ALA A 16 -4.23 -6.67 2.24
CA ALA A 16 -3.21 -7.00 3.25
C ALA A 16 -2.01 -6.07 3.14
N LEU A 17 -1.54 -5.73 1.92
CA LEU A 17 -0.50 -4.72 1.70
C LEU A 17 -0.93 -3.36 2.23
N GLY A 18 -2.15 -2.92 1.92
CA GLY A 18 -2.71 -1.67 2.44
C GLY A 18 -2.81 -1.68 3.97
N CYS A 19 -3.34 -2.75 4.57
CA CYS A 19 -3.42 -2.91 6.03
C CYS A 19 -2.05 -2.97 6.70
N LEU A 20 -1.05 -3.57 6.05
CA LEU A 20 0.32 -3.56 6.55
C LEU A 20 0.88 -2.15 6.44
N LEU A 21 0.69 -1.48 5.29
CA LEU A 21 1.23 -0.15 5.07
C LEU A 21 0.61 0.87 6.05
N PHE A 22 -0.71 0.90 6.16
CA PHE A 22 -1.43 1.77 7.09
C PHE A 22 -1.52 1.21 8.51
N GLY A 23 -0.91 0.06 8.77
CA GLY A 23 -0.91 -0.60 10.05
C GLY A 23 0.00 0.11 11.05
N PHE A 24 -0.45 0.20 12.30
CA PHE A 24 0.32 0.71 13.43
C PHE A 24 1.74 0.13 13.60
N PRO A 25 2.04 -1.17 13.32
CA PRO A 25 3.41 -1.69 13.50
C PRO A 25 4.43 -1.10 12.53
N LEU A 26 4.07 -0.91 11.25
CA LEU A 26 4.96 -0.27 10.28
C LEU A 26 5.02 1.24 10.51
N LEU A 27 3.88 1.87 10.82
CA LEU A 27 3.85 3.28 11.20
C LEU A 27 4.74 3.55 12.41
N SER A 28 4.72 2.68 13.43
CA SER A 28 5.54 2.78 14.65
C SER A 28 7.04 2.78 14.34
N LEU A 29 7.50 1.95 13.40
CA LEU A 29 8.90 1.93 12.95
C LEU A 29 9.34 3.27 12.35
N PHE A 30 8.47 3.93 11.58
CA PHE A 30 8.77 5.24 10.97
C PHE A 30 8.38 6.43 11.86
N ASN A 31 7.63 6.21 12.94
CA ASN A 31 7.20 7.21 13.92
C ASN A 31 8.30 7.58 14.93
N GLY A 32 9.44 6.87 14.93
CA GLY A 32 10.56 7.08 15.85
C GLY A 32 11.33 8.41 15.71
N GLY A 33 10.81 9.40 15.00
CA GLY A 33 11.40 10.75 14.92
C GLY A 33 12.49 10.94 13.86
N GLY A 34 12.68 9.96 12.96
CA GLY A 34 13.57 10.14 11.81
C GLY A 34 13.04 11.23 10.87
N THR A 35 13.91 12.18 10.52
CA THR A 35 13.66 13.16 9.45
C THR A 35 14.58 12.84 8.27
N LEU A 36 14.02 12.77 7.08
CA LEU A 36 14.78 12.61 5.84
C LEU A 36 14.77 13.96 5.14
N PHE A 37 15.94 14.59 4.97
CA PHE A 37 16.03 15.96 4.42
C PHE A 37 15.17 17.01 5.17
N GLY A 38 14.93 16.81 6.48
CA GLY A 38 14.07 17.68 7.29
C GLY A 38 12.56 17.40 7.18
N ILE A 39 12.15 16.44 6.35
CA ILE A 39 10.76 16.00 6.22
C ILE A 39 10.55 14.77 7.13
N PRO A 40 9.47 14.71 7.93
CA PRO A 40 9.21 13.52 8.75
C PRO A 40 8.99 12.30 7.85
N LEU A 41 9.72 11.21 8.09
CA LEU A 41 9.63 9.99 7.28
C LEU A 41 8.20 9.47 7.16
N LEU A 42 7.38 9.74 8.19
CA LEU A 42 5.97 9.38 8.24
C LEU A 42 5.17 9.97 7.06
N PHE A 43 5.44 11.21 6.65
CA PHE A 43 4.75 11.82 5.51
C PHE A 43 5.19 11.20 4.19
N ALA A 44 6.50 11.02 3.98
CA ALA A 44 7.02 10.38 2.77
C ALA A 44 6.44 8.97 2.60
N TYR A 45 6.33 8.24 3.70
CA TYR A 45 5.70 6.93 3.74
C TYR A 45 4.19 6.98 3.43
N LEU A 46 3.46 7.91 4.02
CA LEU A 46 2.01 8.06 3.79
C LEU A 46 1.70 8.38 2.32
N PHE A 47 2.45 9.32 1.74
CA PHE A 47 2.34 9.67 0.32
C PHE A 47 2.76 8.51 -0.59
N GLY A 48 3.83 7.79 -0.26
CA GLY A 48 4.26 6.60 -0.99
C GLY A 48 3.24 5.47 -0.97
N ALA A 49 2.67 5.19 0.21
CA ALA A 49 1.60 4.21 0.40
C ALA A 49 0.36 4.56 -0.43
N TRP A 50 -0.01 5.83 -0.44
CA TRP A 50 -1.14 6.34 -1.19
C TRP A 50 -0.93 6.24 -2.71
N ALA A 51 0.25 6.64 -3.20
CA ALA A 51 0.63 6.46 -4.60
C ALA A 51 0.64 4.98 -5.03
N LEU A 52 1.14 4.09 -4.17
CA LEU A 52 1.12 2.65 -4.40
C LEU A 52 -0.32 2.15 -4.59
N LEU A 53 -1.27 2.55 -3.74
CA LEU A 53 -2.68 2.18 -3.89
C LEU A 53 -3.27 2.65 -5.23
N ILE A 54 -2.93 3.85 -5.68
CA ILE A 54 -3.40 4.37 -6.98
C ILE A 54 -2.86 3.52 -8.14
N VAL A 55 -1.57 3.22 -8.15
CA VAL A 55 -0.95 2.34 -9.17
C VAL A 55 -1.58 0.96 -9.16
N LEU A 56 -1.84 0.42 -7.97
CA LEU A 56 -2.49 -0.88 -7.82
C LEU A 56 -3.93 -0.87 -8.33
N MET A 57 -4.69 0.20 -8.07
CA MET A 57 -6.01 0.41 -8.66
C MET A 57 -5.94 0.46 -10.19
N LEU A 58 -5.03 1.27 -10.75
CA LEU A 58 -4.79 1.35 -12.20
C LEU A 58 -4.50 -0.03 -12.80
N LEU A 59 -3.58 -0.80 -12.21
CA LEU A 59 -3.24 -2.15 -12.67
C LEU A 59 -4.39 -3.17 -12.55
N VAL A 60 -5.36 -2.94 -11.66
CA VAL A 60 -6.56 -3.80 -11.57
C VAL A 60 -7.58 -3.39 -12.62
N VAL A 61 -7.77 -2.08 -12.83
CA VAL A 61 -8.69 -1.52 -13.84
C VAL A 61 -8.21 -1.86 -15.25
N GLU A 62 -6.94 -1.62 -15.59
CA GLU A 62 -6.36 -1.93 -16.90
C GLU A 62 -6.41 -3.43 -17.23
N ARG A 63 -6.32 -4.31 -16.22
CA ARG A 63 -6.48 -5.77 -16.44
C ARG A 63 -7.93 -6.22 -16.54
N SER A 64 -8.88 -5.32 -16.37
CA SER A 64 -10.31 -5.58 -16.46
C SER A 64 -10.95 -4.93 -17.69
N GLY A 65 -10.24 -4.00 -18.34
CA GLY A 65 -10.59 -3.44 -19.65
C GLY A 65 -10.08 -4.28 -20.81
#